data_AF-B0EK20-F1
#
_entry.id   AF-B0EK20-F1
#
_cell.length_a   1.000
_cell.length_b   1.000
_cell.length_c   1.000
_cell.angle_alpha   90.00
_cell.angle_beta   90.00
_cell.angle_gamma   90.00
#
_symmetry.space_group_name_H-M   'P 1'
#
loop_
_entity.id
_entity.type
_entity.pdbx_description
1 polymer ?
#
loop_
_entity_poly.entity_id
_entity_poly.type
_entity_poly.pdbx_seq_one_letter_code
_entity_poly.pdbx_strand_id
1 'polypeptide(L)'
;DGKHGHAKVTLTGIDVFTGKKYTDCCPAHSNIDVPVIKRVEYPLQDIDDGYLSLLNEGGSLRNDIKLPKNELGKQIEHEFNDKSLICIVQVFGDQEMVISYKEDKD
;
A
#
# COMPACT_ATOMS: atom_id res chain seq x y z
N ASP A 1 22.58 -29.60 -27.56
CA ASP A 1 23.05 -28.22 -27.33
C ASP A 1 22.62 -27.72 -25.96
N GLY A 2 23.56 -27.21 -25.15
CA GLY A 2 23.28 -26.77 -23.78
C GLY A 2 24.47 -26.69 -22.82
N LYS A 3 25.72 -26.86 -23.29
CA LYS A 3 26.92 -26.88 -22.43
C LYS A 3 27.47 -25.50 -22.03
N HIS A 4 26.96 -24.41 -22.60
CA HIS A 4 27.42 -23.03 -22.33
C HIS A 4 26.26 -22.02 -22.26
N GLY A 5 25.15 -22.35 -21.58
CA GLY A 5 24.02 -21.43 -21.41
C GLY A 5 24.19 -20.53 -20.18
N HIS A 6 24.04 -19.22 -20.34
CA HIS A 6 23.94 -18.28 -19.22
C HIS A 6 22.78 -18.70 -18.29
N ALA A 7 23.03 -18.73 -16.98
CA ALA A 7 22.01 -19.05 -15.99
C ALA A 7 20.81 -18.09 -16.13
N LYS A 8 19.59 -18.62 -15.99
CA LYS A 8 18.34 -17.86 -16.04
C LYS A 8 17.65 -17.98 -14.69
N VAL A 9 17.00 -16.90 -14.27
CA VAL A 9 16.18 -16.83 -13.06
C VAL A 9 14.75 -16.57 -13.48
N THR A 10 13.80 -17.25 -12.82
CA THR A 10 12.37 -16.93 -12.94
C THR A 10 11.93 -16.34 -11.61
N LEU A 11 11.48 -15.09 -11.63
CA LEU A 11 10.97 -14.39 -10.45
C LEU A 11 9.46 -14.34 -10.53
N THR A 12 8.82 -14.46 -9.38
CA THR A 12 7.37 -14.35 -9.25
C THR A 12 7.07 -13.44 -8.07
N GLY A 13 6.47 -12.29 -8.39
CA GLY A 13 6.10 -11.27 -7.43
C GLY A 13 4.58 -11.15 -7.30
N ILE A 14 4.14 -10.59 -6.18
CA ILE A 14 2.76 -10.18 -5.94
C ILE A 14 2.76 -8.67 -5.87
N ASP A 15 1.87 -8.04 -6.63
CA ASP A 15 1.63 -6.62 -6.60
C ASP A 15 1.14 -6.19 -5.23
N VAL A 16 1.85 -5.23 -4.65
CA VAL A 16 1.66 -4.79 -3.27
C VAL A 16 0.37 -3.97 -3.06
N PHE A 17 -0.30 -3.57 -4.14
CA PHE A 17 -1.58 -2.86 -4.11
C PHE A 17 -2.72 -3.72 -4.65
N THR A 18 -2.51 -4.41 -5.77
CA THR A 18 -3.59 -5.14 -6.46
C THR A 18 -3.65 -6.62 -6.10
N GLY A 19 -2.62 -7.18 -5.47
CA GLY A 19 -2.50 -8.60 -5.19
C GLY A 19 -2.31 -9.47 -6.44
N LYS A 20 -2.21 -8.87 -7.63
CA LYS A 20 -1.97 -9.60 -8.87
C LYS A 20 -0.58 -10.22 -8.88
N LYS A 21 -0.50 -11.44 -9.38
CA LYS A 21 0.76 -12.19 -9.50
C LYS A 21 1.40 -11.89 -10.84
N TYR A 22 2.68 -11.52 -10.83
CA TYR A 22 3.48 -11.30 -12.03
C TYR A 22 4.70 -12.21 -12.02
N THR A 23 5.03 -12.78 -13.16
CA THR A 23 6.19 -13.67 -13.33
C THR A 23 7.05 -13.15 -14.47
N ASP A 24 8.35 -13.04 -14.23
CA ASP A 24 9.34 -12.61 -15.23
C ASP A 24 10.54 -13.56 -15.26
N CYS A 25 11.19 -13.67 -16.41
CA CYS A 25 12.36 -14.51 -16.62
C CYS A 25 13.51 -13.70 -17.20
N CYS A 26 14.59 -13.57 -16.44
CA CYS A 26 15.75 -12.77 -16.81
C CYS A 26 17.06 -13.57 -16.65
N PRO A 27 18.14 -13.18 -17.35
CA PRO A 27 19.48 -13.70 -17.08
C PRO A 27 19.89 -13.47 -15.62
N ALA A 28 20.62 -14.41 -15.03
CA ALA A 28 21.02 -14.35 -13.62
C ALA A 28 22.01 -13.20 -13.30
N HIS A 29 22.59 -12.58 -14.32
CA HIS A 29 23.52 -11.45 -14.18
C HIS A 29 22.88 -10.09 -14.49
N SER A 30 21.59 -10.07 -14.82
CA SER A 30 20.87 -8.82 -15.07
C SER A 30 20.60 -8.09 -13.76
N ASN A 31 20.75 -6.76 -13.78
CA ASN A 31 20.26 -5.92 -12.70
C ASN A 31 18.73 -5.91 -12.70
N ILE A 32 18.15 -5.80 -11.51
CA ILE A 32 16.70 -5.75 -11.30
C ILE A 32 16.41 -4.59 -10.36
N ASP A 33 15.38 -3.82 -10.69
CA ASP A 33 14.93 -2.72 -9.85
C ASP A 33 14.24 -3.24 -8.59
N VAL A 34 14.69 -2.73 -7.43
CA VAL A 34 14.10 -3.07 -6.13
C VAL A 34 13.25 -1.90 -5.66
N PRO A 35 11.92 -2.07 -5.51
CA PRO A 35 11.04 -0.99 -5.12
C PRO A 35 11.26 -0.61 -3.65
N VAL A 36 11.36 0.69 -3.38
CA VAL A 36 11.36 1.23 -2.01
C VAL A 36 9.93 1.52 -1.61
N ILE A 37 9.40 0.70 -0.70
CA ILE A 37 8.04 0.81 -0.20
C ILE A 37 8.07 1.38 1.21
N LYS A 38 7.26 2.41 1.46
CA LYS A 38 7.11 3.02 2.79
C LYS A 38 5.72 2.76 3.33
N ARG A 39 5.60 2.72 4.66
CA ARG A 39 4.33 2.74 5.36
C ARG A 39 4.31 3.97 6.24
N VAL A 40 3.24 4.73 6.15
CA VAL A 40 3.04 5.94 6.96
C VAL A 40 1.70 5.81 7.66
N GLU A 41 1.69 6.18 8.93
CA GLU A 41 0.52 6.12 9.79
C GLU A 41 -0.09 7.51 9.91
N TYR A 42 -1.39 7.62 9.69
CA TYR A 42 -2.11 8.88 9.79
C TYR A 42 -3.39 8.71 10.62
N PRO A 43 -3.57 9.50 11.68
CA PRO A 43 -4.86 9.60 12.36
C PRO A 43 -5.96 10.02 11.38
N LEU A 44 -7.05 9.26 11.35
CA LEU A 44 -8.23 9.54 10.55
C LEU A 44 -9.09 10.59 11.27
N GLN A 45 -9.41 11.68 10.57
CA GLN A 45 -10.18 12.79 11.09
C GLN A 45 -11.61 12.82 10.55
N ASP A 46 -11.79 12.42 9.28
CA ASP A 46 -13.11 12.39 8.63
C ASP A 46 -13.10 11.49 7.39
N ILE A 47 -14.29 11.11 6.92
CA ILE A 47 -14.51 10.42 5.65
C ILE A 47 -15.58 11.20 4.87
N ASP A 48 -15.21 11.80 3.74
CA ASP A 48 -16.11 12.62 2.91
C ASP A 48 -16.00 12.25 1.42
N ASP A 49 -17.13 12.08 0.75
CA ASP A 49 -17.25 11.68 -0.67
C ASP A 49 -16.31 10.54 -1.12
N GLY A 50 -16.06 9.57 -0.22
CA GLY A 50 -15.15 8.44 -0.47
C GLY A 50 -13.64 8.76 -0.40
N TYR A 51 -13.29 9.93 0.13
CA TYR A 51 -11.94 10.35 0.47
C TYR A 51 -11.75 10.40 1.98
N LEU A 52 -10.52 10.12 2.42
CA LEU A 52 -10.12 10.16 3.82
C LEU A 52 -9.50 11.51 4.13
N SER A 53 -9.90 12.12 5.24
CA SER A 53 -9.21 13.25 5.83
C SER A 53 -8.22 12.75 6.87
N LEU A 54 -6.94 12.78 6.52
CA LEU A 54 -5.84 12.17 7.28
C LEU A 54 -4.93 13.26 7.85
N LEU A 55 -4.69 13.25 9.16
CA LEU A 55 -3.81 14.21 9.82
C LEU A 55 -2.34 13.81 9.62
N ASN A 56 -1.55 14.67 8.98
CA ASN A 56 -0.11 14.45 8.86
C ASN A 56 0.67 15.00 10.06
N GLU A 57 1.94 14.61 10.16
CA GLU A 57 2.84 15.05 11.24
C GLU A 57 3.03 16.59 11.30
N GLY A 58 2.79 17.28 10.18
CA GLY A 58 2.83 18.74 10.11
C GLY A 58 1.57 19.45 10.62
N GLY A 59 0.57 18.70 11.09
CA GLY A 59 -0.69 19.24 11.58
C GLY A 59 -1.67 19.67 10.49
N SER A 60 -1.42 19.26 9.23
CA SER A 60 -2.31 19.54 8.09
C SER A 60 -3.07 18.29 7.65
N LEU A 61 -4.25 18.49 7.08
CA LEU A 61 -5.11 17.40 6.61
C LEU A 61 -4.80 17.06 5.16
N ARG A 62 -4.67 15.77 4.89
CA ARG A 62 -4.60 15.18 3.56
C ARG A 62 -5.97 14.65 3.19
N ASN A 63 -6.52 15.13 2.07
CA ASN A 63 -7.84 14.72 1.53
C ASN A 63 -7.71 14.07 0.14
N ASP A 64 -6.50 13.67 -0.25
CA ASP A 64 -6.18 13.12 -1.56
C ASP A 64 -6.19 11.58 -1.59
N ILE A 65 -6.24 10.95 -0.42
CA ILE A 65 -6.24 9.48 -0.27
C ILE A 65 -7.68 8.97 -0.27
N LYS A 66 -7.97 8.03 -1.16
CA LYS A 66 -9.31 7.41 -1.26
C LYS A 66 -9.50 6.33 -0.21
N LEU A 67 -10.72 6.23 0.29
CA LEU A 67 -11.17 5.06 1.04
C LEU A 67 -11.09 3.82 0.12
N PRO A 68 -10.48 2.71 0.56
CA PRO A 68 -10.45 1.47 -0.22
C PRO A 68 -11.86 0.97 -0.55
N LYS A 69 -12.11 0.53 -1.78
CA LYS A 69 -13.44 0.05 -2.22
C LYS A 69 -13.75 -1.40 -1.83
N ASN A 70 -12.87 -2.05 -1.07
CA ASN A 70 -12.97 -3.45 -0.65
C ASN A 70 -13.49 -3.54 0.79
N GLU A 71 -13.43 -4.74 1.38
CA GLU A 71 -13.89 -4.98 2.76
C GLU A 71 -13.19 -4.10 3.79
N LEU A 72 -11.92 -3.76 3.55
CA LEU A 72 -11.14 -2.86 4.41
C LEU A 72 -11.79 -1.48 4.54
N GLY A 73 -12.26 -0.89 3.43
CA GLY A 73 -12.92 0.42 3.49
C GLY A 73 -14.23 0.38 4.29
N LYS A 74 -15.02 -0.68 4.10
CA LYS A 74 -16.25 -0.88 4.87
C LYS A 74 -15.98 -1.04 6.36
N GLN A 75 -14.88 -1.72 6.71
CA GLN A 75 -14.45 -1.87 8.10
C GLN A 75 -14.00 -0.53 8.69
N ILE A 76 -13.22 0.26 7.94
CA ILE A 76 -12.81 1.59 8.37
C ILE A 76 -14.04 2.49 8.61
N GLU A 77 -14.97 2.55 7.65
CA GLU A 77 -16.22 3.33 7.81
C GLU A 77 -17.05 2.86 9.01
N HIS A 78 -17.12 1.54 9.26
CA HIS A 78 -17.88 0.99 10.36
C HIS A 78 -17.25 1.33 11.72
N GLU A 79 -15.96 1.02 11.88
CA GLU A 79 -15.25 1.18 13.15
C GLU A 79 -15.02 2.66 13.52
N PHE A 80 -14.87 3.54 12.53
CA PHE A 80 -14.66 4.98 12.76
C PHE A 80 -15.87 5.68 13.40
N ASN A 81 -17.07 5.09 13.35
CA ASN A 81 -18.25 5.68 14.01
C ASN A 81 -18.09 5.75 15.54
N ASP A 82 -17.37 4.79 16.13
CA ASP A 82 -17.26 4.65 17.57
C ASP A 82 -15.80 4.76 18.08
N LYS A 83 -14.82 4.71 17.19
CA LYS A 83 -13.40 4.62 17.54
C LYS A 83 -12.55 5.63 16.79
N SER A 84 -11.54 6.16 17.47
CA SER A 84 -10.43 6.85 16.83
C SER A 84 -9.56 5.84 16.09
N LEU A 85 -9.28 6.09 14.80
CA LEU A 85 -8.51 5.18 13.96
C LEU A 85 -7.23 5.85 13.44
N ILE A 86 -6.16 5.07 13.34
CA ILE A 86 -4.96 5.40 12.58
C ILE A 86 -4.95 4.52 11.32
N CYS A 87 -5.01 5.17 10.16
CA CYS A 87 -4.88 4.51 8.85
C CYS A 87 -3.41 4.30 8.51
N ILE A 88 -3.07 3.10 8.04
CA ILE A 88 -1.74 2.73 7.58
C ILE A 88 -1.72 2.80 6.05
N VAL A 89 -1.05 3.81 5.52
CA VAL A 89 -0.92 4.08 4.08
C VAL A 89 0.39 3.51 3.58
N GLN A 90 0.32 2.66 2.56
CA GLN A 90 1.49 2.18 1.84
C GLN A 90 1.78 3.09 0.65
N VAL A 91 3.06 3.48 0.51
CA VAL A 91 3.54 4.41 -0.51
C VAL A 91 4.62 3.75 -1.36
N PHE A 92 4.46 3.84 -2.68
CA PHE A 92 5.47 3.46 -3.66
C PHE A 92 5.44 4.47 -4.81
N GLY A 93 6.52 5.25 -4.97
CA GLY A 93 6.55 6.34 -5.95
C GLY A 93 5.47 7.38 -5.66
N ASP A 94 4.58 7.59 -6.62
CA ASP A 94 3.41 8.47 -6.57
C ASP A 94 2.11 7.73 -6.19
N GLN A 95 2.18 6.42 -5.97
CA GLN A 95 1.03 5.59 -5.62
C GLN A 95 0.90 5.42 -4.11
N GLU A 96 -0.30 5.69 -3.61
CA GLU A 96 -0.64 5.57 -2.20
C GLU A 96 -1.98 4.85 -2.01
N MET A 97 -2.04 3.95 -1.02
CA MET A 97 -3.25 3.21 -0.68
C MET A 97 -3.26 2.85 0.80
N VAL A 98 -4.43 2.94 1.45
CA VAL A 98 -4.63 2.38 2.78
C VAL A 98 -4.61 0.86 2.69
N ILE A 99 -3.73 0.22 3.44
CA ILE A 99 -3.56 -1.24 3.47
C ILE A 99 -4.01 -1.87 4.79
N SER A 100 -4.19 -1.06 5.83
CA SER A 100 -4.60 -1.50 7.16
C SER A 100 -5.02 -0.29 8.00
N TYR A 101 -5.66 -0.54 9.15
CA TYR A 101 -5.93 0.46 10.17
C TYR A 101 -5.67 -0.15 11.56
N LYS A 102 -5.49 0.71 12.56
CA LYS A 102 -5.48 0.33 13.98
C LYS A 102 -6.29 1.34 14.78
N GLU A 103 -6.81 0.92 15.92
CA GLU A 103 -7.44 1.82 16.88
C GLU A 103 -6.35 2.71 17.52
N ASP A 104 -6.61 4.02 17.55
CA ASP A 104 -5.80 4.97 18.30
C ASP A 104 -6.13 4.81 19.78
N LYS A 105 -5.22 4.19 20.52
CA LYS A 105 -5.36 4.00 21.96
C LYS A 105 -4.45 5.03 22.60
N ASP A 106 -5.07 6.09 23.12
CA ASP A 106 -4.40 7.02 24.03
C ASP A 106 -3.67 6.28 25.17
#